data_AF-A0A2W5UBN8-F1
#
_entry.id   AF-A0A2W5UBN8-F1
#
_cell.length_a   1.000
_cell.length_b   1.000
_cell.length_c   1.000
_cell.angle_alpha   90.00
_cell.angle_beta   90.00
_cell.angle_gamma   90.00
#
_symmetry.space_group_name_H-M   'P 1'
#
loop_
_entity.id
_entity.type
_entity.pdbx_description
1 polymer ?
#
loop_
_entity_poly.entity_id
_entity_poly.type
_entity_poly.pdbx_seq_one_letter_code
_entity_poly.pdbx_strand_id
1 'polypeptide(L)'
;MAAASLAKRCHVGFLGSLFKKKSPAPVRQAAPATVSWRVTSVTKETPSTVSFEVDGTMDFKPGQFVLLRPNTEMPWRAYSFSRAPGKPLRLTVKRVQDGVVSTHITTKLEAGQTLEVKGPYGQFVVPDSAQRLLFIAGGSGITPFISILQQHEAKGWPVPITLLDFNRSVSEQILRAELDAFVASAGGKLEIVHVLDDAAEDTYRGPCSKDLLTKLLEGRANPDLVGMCGPQPMMDLARELVIAKYGKVQILEEKFSVSHDDGGSGATFQVEFVQGGSSKSFPVKDGEHVLAAARKAGLNMSAGCEMGACGVCRVKVLSGEIQVPDDACLSDGEKADGYALVCVGTAKGSCRIEPAP
;
A
#
# COMPACT_ATOMS: atom_id res chain seq x y z
N MET A 1 -3.05 -14.65 -85.77
CA MET A 1 -4.41 -14.41 -85.25
C MET A 1 -4.29 -14.03 -83.78
N ALA A 2 -4.80 -12.82 -83.44
CA ALA A 2 -5.30 -12.32 -82.14
C ALA A 2 -4.50 -12.57 -80.84
N ALA A 3 -4.38 -11.67 -79.86
CA ALA A 3 -4.59 -10.23 -79.68
C ALA A 3 -3.98 -9.92 -78.28
N ALA A 4 -2.91 -9.14 -78.20
CA ALA A 4 -2.79 -7.84 -77.51
C ALA A 4 -3.43 -7.69 -76.10
N SER A 5 -2.60 -7.37 -75.09
CA SER A 5 -2.76 -6.15 -74.27
C SER A 5 -1.56 -5.90 -73.35
N LEU A 6 -1.07 -4.66 -73.38
CA LEU A 6 0.07 -4.10 -72.65
C LEU A 6 -0.20 -3.99 -71.14
N ALA A 7 0.80 -4.32 -70.32
CA ALA A 7 0.89 -3.85 -68.93
C ALA A 7 2.05 -2.85 -68.80
N LYS A 8 1.70 -1.56 -68.69
CA LYS A 8 2.60 -0.46 -68.35
C LYS A 8 3.10 -0.63 -66.92
N ARG A 9 4.42 -0.58 -66.71
CA ARG A 9 5.04 -0.38 -65.39
C ARG A 9 4.72 1.04 -64.92
N CYS A 10 3.91 1.15 -63.86
CA CYS A 10 3.76 2.39 -63.09
C CYS A 10 4.56 2.25 -61.79
N HIS A 11 5.61 3.06 -61.65
CA HIS A 11 6.22 3.35 -60.36
C HIS A 11 5.21 4.10 -59.49
N VAL A 12 4.82 3.51 -58.36
CA VAL A 12 4.13 4.21 -57.28
C VAL A 12 5.10 4.31 -56.12
N GLY A 13 5.58 5.53 -55.87
CA GLY A 13 6.39 5.87 -54.71
C GLY A 13 5.60 5.69 -53.43
N PHE A 14 6.18 4.97 -52.47
CA PHE A 14 5.62 4.76 -51.14
C PHE A 14 5.97 5.98 -50.28
N LEU A 15 5.14 7.03 -50.33
CA LEU A 15 5.16 8.13 -49.36
C LEU A 15 4.50 7.63 -48.06
N GLY A 16 5.28 6.95 -47.23
CA GLY A 16 4.92 6.55 -45.88
C GLY A 16 4.80 7.77 -44.97
N SER A 17 3.59 8.31 -44.86
CA SER A 17 3.23 9.35 -43.91
C SER A 17 3.34 8.83 -42.47
N LEU A 18 4.37 9.27 -41.75
CA LEU A 18 4.60 9.02 -40.32
C LEU A 18 3.66 9.91 -39.47
N PHE A 19 2.37 9.59 -39.45
CA PHE A 19 1.51 10.06 -38.36
C PHE A 19 1.70 9.16 -37.14
N LYS A 20 2.64 9.52 -36.26
CA LYS A 20 2.66 9.02 -34.89
C LYS A 20 1.35 9.43 -34.23
N LYS A 21 0.39 8.49 -34.09
CA LYS A 21 -0.75 8.66 -33.19
C LYS A 21 -0.19 8.95 -31.80
N LYS A 22 -0.35 10.17 -31.30
CA LYS A 22 -0.12 10.48 -29.88
C LYS A 22 -1.02 9.55 -29.09
N SER A 23 -0.43 8.67 -28.27
CA SER A 23 -1.16 7.94 -27.25
C SER A 23 -1.95 8.95 -26.42
N PRO A 24 -3.22 8.67 -26.09
CA PRO A 24 -4.00 9.56 -25.24
C PRO A 24 -3.24 9.78 -23.93
N ALA A 25 -3.15 11.05 -23.51
CA ALA A 25 -2.54 11.39 -22.23
C ALA A 25 -3.24 10.59 -21.12
N PRO A 26 -2.49 10.03 -20.15
CA PRO A 26 -3.09 9.32 -19.02
C PRO A 26 -4.10 10.22 -18.33
N VAL A 27 -5.32 9.69 -18.13
CA VAL A 27 -6.41 10.43 -17.48
C VAL A 27 -5.99 10.71 -16.04
N ARG A 28 -5.77 12.00 -15.72
CA ARG A 28 -5.43 12.49 -14.38
C ARG A 28 -6.54 12.10 -13.40
N GLN A 29 -6.28 11.14 -12.51
CA GLN A 29 -7.20 10.86 -11.40
C GLN A 29 -7.15 12.05 -10.42
N ALA A 30 -8.27 12.72 -10.24
CA ALA A 30 -8.40 13.76 -9.24
C ALA A 30 -8.24 13.14 -7.85
N ALA A 31 -7.53 13.82 -6.94
CA ALA A 31 -7.43 13.36 -5.56
C ALA A 31 -8.84 13.24 -4.95
N PRO A 32 -9.15 12.14 -4.24
CA PRO A 32 -10.45 11.98 -3.58
C PRO A 32 -10.76 13.17 -2.67
N ALA A 33 -12.00 13.66 -2.75
CA ALA A 33 -12.49 14.72 -1.88
C ALA A 33 -12.43 14.30 -0.41
N THR A 34 -12.16 15.26 0.49
CA THR A 34 -12.28 15.03 1.92
C THR A 34 -13.75 14.86 2.29
N VAL A 35 -14.08 13.76 2.96
CA VAL A 35 -15.39 13.49 3.54
C VAL A 35 -15.29 13.37 5.06
N SER A 36 -16.42 13.53 5.74
CA SER A 36 -16.52 13.36 7.19
C SER A 36 -17.31 12.10 7.51
N TRP A 37 -16.78 11.27 8.41
CA TRP A 37 -17.43 10.06 8.90
C TRP A 37 -17.66 10.18 10.41
N ARG A 38 -18.85 9.84 10.89
CA ARG A 38 -19.13 9.73 12.32
C ARG A 38 -18.89 8.30 12.78
N VAL A 39 -18.15 8.15 13.87
CA VAL A 39 -17.95 6.86 14.53
C VAL A 39 -19.26 6.39 15.13
N THR A 40 -19.70 5.18 14.77
CA THR A 40 -20.95 4.58 15.27
C THR A 40 -20.70 3.62 16.40
N SER A 41 -19.56 2.92 16.40
CA SER A 41 -19.16 2.01 17.46
C SER A 41 -17.63 1.89 17.54
N VAL A 42 -17.13 1.55 18.74
CA VAL A 42 -15.71 1.24 18.98
C VAL A 42 -15.64 -0.04 19.78
N THR A 43 -14.81 -0.99 19.34
CA THR A 43 -14.62 -2.30 19.95
C THR A 43 -13.13 -2.50 20.23
N LYS A 44 -12.80 -2.89 21.46
CA LYS A 44 -11.44 -3.26 21.83
C LYS A 44 -11.16 -4.70 21.41
N GLU A 45 -10.30 -4.88 20.42
CA GLU A 45 -9.94 -6.20 19.85
C GLU A 45 -8.81 -6.86 20.63
N THR A 46 -7.79 -6.08 20.98
CA THR A 46 -6.62 -6.51 21.75
C THR A 46 -6.23 -5.43 22.77
N PRO A 47 -5.28 -5.67 23.68
CA PRO A 47 -4.75 -4.62 24.55
C PRO A 47 -4.21 -3.40 23.78
N SER A 48 -3.74 -3.58 22.55
CA SER A 48 -3.17 -2.53 21.70
C SER A 48 -3.99 -2.17 20.46
N THR A 49 -5.13 -2.81 20.20
CA THR A 49 -5.89 -2.66 18.95
C THR A 49 -7.38 -2.40 19.21
N VAL A 50 -7.94 -1.47 18.45
CA VAL A 50 -9.40 -1.22 18.40
C VAL A 50 -9.91 -1.37 16.97
N SER A 51 -11.13 -1.88 16.81
CA SER A 51 -11.93 -1.68 15.60
C SER A 51 -12.96 -0.60 15.86
N PHE A 52 -13.33 0.13 14.82
CA PHE A 52 -14.46 1.05 14.88
C PHE A 52 -15.25 1.03 13.57
N GLU A 53 -16.56 1.24 13.69
CA GLU A 53 -17.46 1.40 12.58
C GLU A 53 -17.86 2.87 12.40
N VAL A 54 -18.30 3.23 11.19
CA VAL A 54 -18.74 4.58 10.87
C VAL A 54 -20.04 4.61 10.05
N ASP A 55 -20.71 5.75 10.02
CA ASP A 55 -21.92 6.00 9.23
C ASP A 55 -21.66 6.40 7.76
N GLY A 56 -20.38 6.48 7.38
CA GLY A 56 -19.95 6.82 6.04
C GLY A 56 -20.22 5.73 5.00
N THR A 57 -20.21 6.14 3.74
CA THR A 57 -20.20 5.24 2.58
C THR A 57 -19.01 5.54 1.69
N MET A 58 -18.49 4.51 1.04
CA MET A 58 -17.39 4.61 0.08
C MET A 58 -17.44 3.39 -0.83
N ASP A 59 -17.28 3.60 -2.14
CA ASP A 59 -17.03 2.51 -3.08
C ASP A 59 -15.55 2.19 -3.06
N PHE A 60 -15.19 0.94 -2.72
CA PHE A 60 -13.80 0.48 -2.60
C PHE A 60 -13.72 -1.01 -2.91
N LYS A 61 -12.51 -1.50 -3.17
CA LYS A 61 -12.22 -2.93 -3.31
C LYS A 61 -11.54 -3.46 -2.04
N PRO A 62 -11.81 -4.71 -1.62
CA PRO A 62 -11.08 -5.33 -0.52
C PRO A 62 -9.57 -5.22 -0.69
N GLY A 63 -8.91 -4.92 0.43
CA GLY A 63 -7.48 -4.62 0.51
C GLY A 63 -7.10 -3.15 0.29
N GLN A 64 -8.01 -2.30 -0.18
CA GLN A 64 -7.79 -0.85 -0.24
C GLN A 64 -7.81 -0.19 1.15
N PHE A 65 -7.35 1.07 1.20
CA PHE A 65 -7.25 1.87 2.41
C PHE A 65 -7.84 3.27 2.25
N VAL A 66 -8.00 3.96 3.38
CA VAL A 66 -8.29 5.40 3.42
C VAL A 66 -7.21 6.15 4.17
N LEU A 67 -7.05 7.43 3.84
CA LEU A 67 -6.35 8.37 4.71
C LEU A 67 -7.36 8.93 5.70
N LEU A 68 -6.97 8.97 6.96
CA LEU A 68 -7.82 9.41 8.05
C LEU A 68 -7.04 10.31 9.01
N ARG A 69 -7.69 11.35 9.53
CA ARG A 69 -7.22 12.11 10.68
C ARG A 69 -8.38 12.40 11.64
N PRO A 70 -8.18 12.32 12.97
CA PRO A 70 -9.22 12.62 13.94
C PRO A 70 -9.64 14.10 13.97
N ASN A 71 -8.72 15.02 13.65
CA ASN A 71 -8.97 16.44 13.57
C ASN A 71 -7.92 17.13 12.69
N THR A 72 -8.09 18.43 12.46
CA THR A 72 -7.24 19.24 11.58
C THR A 72 -5.81 19.42 12.05
N GLU A 73 -5.54 19.25 13.35
CA GLU A 73 -4.21 19.38 13.96
C GLU A 73 -3.39 18.09 13.85
N MET A 74 -4.05 16.96 13.61
CA MET A 74 -3.40 15.66 13.48
C MET A 74 -3.03 15.35 12.02
N PRO A 75 -1.91 14.63 11.80
CA PRO A 75 -1.51 14.25 10.47
C PRO A 75 -2.44 13.18 9.88
N TRP A 76 -2.52 13.12 8.56
CA TRP A 76 -3.19 12.03 7.85
C TRP A 76 -2.43 10.71 8.05
N ARG A 77 -3.16 9.61 8.25
CA ARG A 77 -2.60 8.26 8.30
C ARG A 77 -3.43 7.28 7.48
N ALA A 78 -2.76 6.32 6.86
CA ALA A 78 -3.40 5.27 6.08
C ALA A 78 -3.93 4.16 7.01
N TYR A 79 -5.17 3.74 6.79
CA TYR A 79 -5.77 2.57 7.43
C TYR A 79 -6.57 1.76 6.41
N SER A 80 -6.22 0.49 6.26
CA SER A 80 -6.91 -0.45 5.39
C SER A 80 -8.32 -0.72 5.89
N PHE A 81 -9.25 -0.92 4.96
CA PHE A 81 -10.57 -1.42 5.31
C PHE A 81 -10.43 -2.82 5.89
N SER A 82 -10.93 -3.03 7.12
CA SER A 82 -10.97 -4.33 7.78
C SER A 82 -12.33 -5.01 7.62
N ARG A 83 -13.14 -4.55 6.67
CA ARG A 83 -14.43 -5.14 6.32
C ARG A 83 -14.69 -4.97 4.82
N ALA A 84 -15.34 -5.96 4.22
CA ALA A 84 -15.67 -5.99 2.80
C ALA A 84 -16.76 -4.94 2.44
N PRO A 85 -16.80 -4.49 1.18
CA PRO A 85 -17.84 -3.61 0.66
C PRO A 85 -19.26 -4.18 0.86
N GLY A 86 -20.25 -3.29 0.96
CA GLY A 86 -21.66 -3.65 1.15
C GLY A 86 -22.06 -3.92 2.61
N LYS A 87 -21.14 -3.78 3.56
CA LYS A 87 -21.38 -3.80 5.01
C LYS A 87 -21.02 -2.43 5.62
N PRO A 88 -21.40 -2.12 6.88
CA PRO A 88 -20.91 -0.92 7.57
C PRO A 88 -19.38 -0.84 7.50
N LEU A 89 -18.83 0.33 7.17
CA LEU A 89 -17.39 0.51 7.03
C LEU A 89 -16.71 0.28 8.39
N ARG A 90 -15.68 -0.56 8.41
CA ARG A 90 -14.88 -0.88 9.60
C ARG A 90 -13.41 -0.65 9.32
N LEU A 91 -12.75 0.04 10.25
CA LEU A 91 -11.29 0.17 10.30
C LEU A 91 -10.79 -0.45 11.59
N THR A 92 -9.62 -1.07 11.54
CA THR A 92 -8.98 -1.70 12.71
C THR A 92 -7.59 -1.12 12.87
N VAL A 93 -7.32 -0.51 14.02
CA VAL A 93 -6.13 0.30 14.27
C VAL A 93 -5.38 -0.25 15.48
N LYS A 94 -4.15 -0.72 15.21
CA LYS A 94 -3.18 -1.07 16.24
C LYS A 94 -2.38 0.16 16.64
N ARG A 95 -2.15 0.31 17.94
CA ARG A 95 -1.31 1.38 18.49
C ARG A 95 0.14 1.17 18.08
N VAL A 96 0.70 2.17 17.38
CA VAL A 96 2.14 2.26 17.11
C VAL A 96 2.79 3.07 18.22
N GLN A 97 3.95 2.61 18.69
CA GLN A 97 4.77 3.34 19.67
C GLN A 97 5.09 4.74 19.14
N ASP A 98 4.91 5.76 19.97
CA ASP A 98 5.08 7.18 19.63
C ASP A 98 4.19 7.69 18.48
N GLY A 99 3.24 6.87 18.00
CA GLY A 99 2.31 7.21 16.94
C GLY A 99 1.16 8.09 17.44
N VAL A 100 1.11 9.36 17.01
CA VAL A 100 0.10 10.34 17.45
C VAL A 100 -1.33 9.89 17.15
N VAL A 101 -1.63 9.56 15.89
CA VAL A 101 -3.01 9.21 15.45
C VAL A 101 -3.43 7.84 15.94
N SER A 102 -2.57 6.83 15.83
CA SER A 102 -2.87 5.48 16.33
C SER A 102 -3.09 5.47 17.84
N THR A 103 -2.33 6.28 18.59
CA THR A 103 -2.54 6.44 20.04
C THR A 103 -3.85 7.14 20.32
N HIS A 104 -4.18 8.23 19.62
CA HIS A 104 -5.47 8.90 19.79
C HIS A 104 -6.63 7.94 19.51
N ILE A 105 -6.60 7.22 18.38
CA ILE A 105 -7.66 6.28 18.01
C ILE A 105 -7.85 5.19 19.07
N THR A 106 -6.75 4.60 19.54
CA THR A 106 -6.83 3.48 20.49
C THR A 106 -7.11 3.86 21.93
N THR A 107 -7.01 5.15 22.30
CA THR A 107 -7.14 5.60 23.70
C THR A 107 -8.24 6.63 23.94
N LYS A 108 -8.69 7.36 22.90
CA LYS A 108 -9.61 8.49 23.02
C LYS A 108 -10.79 8.46 22.05
N LEU A 109 -10.78 7.57 21.06
CA LEU A 109 -11.87 7.48 20.08
C LEU A 109 -13.13 6.91 20.72
N GLU A 110 -14.24 7.60 20.54
CA GLU A 110 -15.55 7.21 21.07
C GLU A 110 -16.63 7.37 20.00
N ALA A 111 -17.72 6.61 20.15
CA ALA A 111 -18.88 6.77 19.28
C ALA A 111 -19.42 8.21 19.34
N GLY A 112 -19.91 8.70 18.20
CA GLY A 112 -20.39 10.07 18.02
C GLY A 112 -19.32 11.04 17.55
N GLN A 113 -18.02 10.75 17.72
CA GLN A 113 -16.93 11.58 17.21
C GLN A 113 -16.88 11.55 15.67
N THR A 114 -16.38 12.63 15.07
CA THR A 114 -16.26 12.77 13.61
C THR A 114 -14.79 12.70 13.19
N LEU A 115 -14.53 12.03 12.08
CA LEU A 115 -13.22 11.81 11.48
C LEU A 115 -13.20 12.41 10.08
N GLU A 116 -12.10 13.03 9.70
CA GLU A 116 -11.89 13.43 8.31
C GLU A 116 -11.21 12.30 7.55
N VAL A 117 -11.71 12.04 6.34
CA VAL A 117 -11.32 10.87 5.55
C VAL A 117 -11.13 11.25 4.09
N LYS A 118 -10.13 10.64 3.44
CA LYS A 118 -9.93 10.67 1.99
C LYS A 118 -9.72 9.25 1.48
N GLY A 119 -10.24 8.95 0.29
CA GLY A 119 -10.01 7.67 -0.36
C GLY A 119 -11.19 7.25 -1.25
N PRO A 120 -11.21 5.97 -1.69
CA PRO A 120 -10.22 4.94 -1.33
C PRO A 120 -8.87 5.15 -2.06
N TYR A 121 -7.84 4.50 -1.55
CA TYR A 121 -6.51 4.40 -2.15
C TYR A 121 -6.01 2.95 -2.09
N GLY A 122 -4.88 2.69 -2.74
CA GLY A 122 -4.20 1.40 -2.68
C GLY A 122 -4.52 0.49 -3.87
N GLN A 123 -3.54 -0.35 -4.20
CA GLN A 123 -3.58 -1.31 -5.30
C GLN A 123 -3.48 -2.77 -4.82
N PHE A 124 -3.53 -2.99 -3.49
CA PHE A 124 -3.51 -4.30 -2.87
C PHE A 124 -4.87 -5.01 -3.06
N VAL A 125 -5.18 -5.35 -4.31
CA VAL A 125 -6.45 -5.94 -4.73
C VAL A 125 -6.18 -7.25 -5.44
N VAL A 126 -6.77 -8.33 -4.94
CA VAL A 126 -6.67 -9.65 -5.57
C VAL A 126 -7.43 -9.63 -6.91
N PRO A 127 -6.78 -9.94 -8.05
CA PRO A 127 -7.46 -10.03 -9.33
C PRO A 127 -8.37 -11.25 -9.39
N ASP A 128 -9.52 -11.15 -10.06
CA ASP A 128 -10.47 -12.27 -10.22
C ASP A 128 -9.87 -13.46 -10.99
N SER A 129 -8.75 -13.25 -11.71
CA SER A 129 -8.02 -14.32 -12.40
C SER A 129 -7.20 -15.21 -11.48
N ALA A 130 -6.94 -14.79 -10.23
CA ALA A 130 -6.11 -15.55 -9.30
C ALA A 130 -6.77 -16.90 -8.95
N GLN A 131 -5.99 -17.98 -8.89
CA GLN A 131 -6.49 -19.35 -8.72
C GLN A 131 -6.05 -20.00 -7.40
N ARG A 132 -5.03 -19.47 -6.74
CA ARG A 132 -4.40 -19.96 -5.50
C ARG A 132 -3.71 -18.82 -4.78
N LEU A 133 -4.07 -18.61 -3.52
CA LEU A 133 -3.59 -17.47 -2.76
C LEU A 133 -2.72 -17.93 -1.61
N LEU A 134 -1.55 -17.31 -1.47
CA LEU A 134 -0.76 -17.35 -0.24
C LEU A 134 -0.72 -15.94 0.34
N PHE A 135 -1.17 -15.78 1.59
CA PHE A 135 -1.12 -14.54 2.32
C PHE A 135 -0.12 -14.64 3.47
N ILE A 136 0.68 -13.60 3.65
CA ILE A 136 1.66 -13.50 4.74
C ILE A 136 1.38 -12.19 5.47
N ALA A 137 0.87 -12.30 6.70
CA ALA A 137 0.46 -11.18 7.53
C ALA A 137 1.35 -11.05 8.77
N GLY A 138 1.69 -9.82 9.13
CA GLY A 138 2.37 -9.51 10.40
C GLY A 138 1.60 -8.47 11.22
N GLY A 139 1.11 -8.87 12.39
CA GLY A 139 0.39 -7.97 13.31
C GLY A 139 -0.79 -7.25 12.64
N SER A 140 -0.80 -5.92 12.63
CA SER A 140 -1.91 -5.14 12.01
C SER A 140 -2.00 -5.31 10.49
N GLY A 141 -0.97 -5.88 9.84
CA GLY A 141 -1.02 -6.24 8.43
C GLY A 141 -2.10 -7.27 8.09
N ILE A 142 -2.73 -7.89 9.09
CA ILE A 142 -3.91 -8.74 8.89
C ILE A 142 -5.13 -7.98 8.32
N THR A 143 -5.22 -6.68 8.57
CA THR A 143 -6.43 -5.88 8.29
C THR A 143 -6.90 -5.89 6.82
N PRO A 144 -6.05 -5.67 5.79
CA PRO A 144 -6.49 -5.81 4.40
C PRO A 144 -6.98 -7.23 4.09
N PHE A 145 -6.31 -8.26 4.63
CA PHE A 145 -6.69 -9.66 4.43
C PHE A 145 -8.06 -10.00 5.01
N ILE A 146 -8.48 -9.39 6.13
CA ILE A 146 -9.84 -9.58 6.66
C ILE A 146 -10.90 -9.19 5.63
N SER A 147 -10.76 -8.01 4.99
CA SER A 147 -11.72 -7.59 3.96
C SER A 147 -11.70 -8.52 2.75
N ILE A 148 -10.52 -9.02 2.36
CA ILE A 148 -10.35 -9.97 1.25
C ILE A 148 -11.01 -11.31 1.58
N LEU A 149 -10.79 -11.84 2.78
CA LEU A 149 -11.36 -13.11 3.24
C LEU A 149 -12.89 -13.03 3.34
N GLN A 150 -13.46 -11.94 3.85
CA GLN A 150 -14.91 -11.73 3.84
C GLN A 150 -15.50 -11.72 2.43
N GLN A 151 -14.79 -11.16 1.45
CA GLN A 151 -15.25 -11.21 0.05
C GLN A 151 -15.18 -12.64 -0.50
N HIS A 152 -14.13 -13.41 -0.18
CA HIS A 152 -14.02 -14.79 -0.60
C HIS A 152 -15.08 -15.68 0.04
N GLU A 153 -15.37 -15.48 1.33
CA GLU A 153 -16.45 -16.15 2.04
C GLU A 153 -17.81 -15.87 1.36
N ALA A 154 -18.11 -14.60 1.07
CA ALA A 154 -19.35 -14.21 0.39
C ALA A 154 -19.49 -14.82 -1.02
N LYS A 155 -18.36 -15.11 -1.69
CA LYS A 155 -18.31 -15.79 -2.99
C LYS A 155 -18.26 -17.33 -2.88
N GLY A 156 -18.36 -17.91 -1.68
CA GLY A 156 -18.32 -19.36 -1.47
C GLY A 156 -16.92 -19.97 -1.62
N TRP A 157 -15.88 -19.22 -1.25
CA TRP A 157 -14.47 -19.63 -1.31
C TRP A 157 -14.09 -20.15 -2.71
N PRO A 158 -14.03 -19.29 -3.74
CA PRO A 158 -13.87 -19.72 -5.12
C PRO A 158 -12.52 -20.42 -5.39
N VAL A 159 -11.49 -20.08 -4.59
CA VAL A 159 -10.12 -20.58 -4.73
C VAL A 159 -9.55 -20.93 -3.35
N PRO A 160 -8.58 -21.87 -3.27
CA PRO A 160 -7.89 -22.16 -2.02
C PRO A 160 -6.97 -21.02 -1.58
N ILE A 161 -6.94 -20.79 -0.27
CA ILE A 161 -6.18 -19.73 0.39
C ILE A 161 -5.39 -20.32 1.56
N THR A 162 -4.11 -20.01 1.64
CA THR A 162 -3.31 -20.18 2.86
C THR A 162 -2.96 -18.80 3.42
N LEU A 163 -3.17 -18.59 4.71
CA LEU A 163 -2.73 -17.39 5.43
C LEU A 163 -1.72 -17.79 6.51
N LEU A 164 -0.51 -17.24 6.42
CA LEU A 164 0.51 -17.30 7.47
C LEU A 164 0.42 -16.02 8.29
N ASP A 165 -0.03 -16.14 9.54
CA ASP A 165 -0.35 -15.00 10.42
C ASP A 165 0.62 -14.93 11.59
N PHE A 166 1.60 -14.01 11.50
CA PHE A 166 2.66 -13.83 12.48
C PHE A 166 2.29 -12.75 13.51
N ASN A 167 2.25 -13.14 14.79
CA ASN A 167 1.94 -12.26 15.91
C ASN A 167 2.90 -12.47 17.09
N ARG A 168 2.97 -11.50 18.00
CA ARG A 168 3.85 -11.59 19.17
C ARG A 168 3.31 -12.52 20.26
N SER A 169 1.99 -12.50 20.45
CA SER A 169 1.32 -13.25 21.50
C SER A 169 -0.13 -13.54 21.10
N VAL A 170 -0.73 -14.54 21.75
CA VAL A 170 -2.17 -14.85 21.60
C VAL A 170 -3.02 -13.61 21.87
N SER A 171 -2.67 -12.84 22.91
CA SER A 171 -3.41 -11.64 23.33
C SER A 171 -3.38 -10.50 22.32
N GLU A 172 -2.46 -10.53 21.35
CA GLU A 172 -2.31 -9.51 20.31
C GLU A 172 -2.79 -9.98 18.93
N GLN A 173 -3.43 -11.15 18.84
CA GLN A 173 -4.05 -11.63 17.61
C GLN A 173 -5.33 -10.82 17.31
N ILE A 174 -5.25 -9.99 16.28
CA ILE A 174 -6.33 -9.10 15.87
C ILE A 174 -7.41 -9.91 15.15
N LEU A 175 -8.67 -9.75 15.58
CA LEU A 175 -9.86 -10.38 14.96
C LEU A 175 -9.80 -11.93 14.93
N ARG A 176 -9.15 -12.55 15.93
CA ARG A 176 -8.96 -14.01 16.01
C ARG A 176 -10.24 -14.83 15.85
N ALA A 177 -11.31 -14.45 16.56
CA ALA A 177 -12.59 -15.16 16.49
C ALA A 177 -13.21 -15.12 15.08
N GLU A 178 -12.98 -14.03 14.33
CA GLU A 178 -13.44 -13.90 12.95
C GLU A 178 -12.64 -14.80 12.01
N LEU A 179 -11.32 -14.88 12.20
CA LEU A 179 -10.44 -15.80 11.46
C LEU A 179 -10.82 -17.27 11.71
N ASP A 180 -11.09 -17.66 12.96
CA ASP A 180 -11.53 -19.01 13.30
C ASP A 180 -12.88 -19.34 12.63
N ALA A 181 -13.80 -18.37 12.57
CA ALA A 181 -15.08 -18.54 11.89
C ALA A 181 -14.92 -18.73 10.37
N PHE A 182 -13.99 -18.03 9.72
CA PHE A 182 -13.68 -18.25 8.31
C PHE A 182 -13.16 -19.66 8.04
N VAL A 183 -12.25 -20.16 8.88
CA VAL A 183 -11.73 -21.53 8.73
C VAL A 183 -12.87 -22.55 8.84
N ALA A 184 -13.79 -22.35 9.80
CA ALA A 184 -14.95 -23.21 9.96
C ALA A 184 -15.91 -23.17 8.76
N SER A 185 -16.11 -22.00 8.13
CA SER A 185 -17.00 -21.85 6.97
C SER A 185 -16.37 -22.27 5.63
N ALA A 186 -15.05 -22.37 5.55
CA ALA A 186 -14.33 -22.58 4.29
C ALA A 186 -14.35 -23.99 3.72
N GLY A 187 -14.79 -25.00 4.48
CA GLY A 187 -14.86 -26.39 4.00
C GLY A 187 -13.50 -26.91 3.49
N GLY A 188 -12.40 -26.51 4.15
CA GLY A 188 -11.04 -26.89 3.77
C GLY A 188 -10.39 -26.02 2.68
N LYS A 189 -11.07 -24.98 2.16
CA LYS A 189 -10.49 -24.05 1.19
C LYS A 189 -9.70 -22.91 1.80
N LEU A 190 -9.77 -22.71 3.12
CA LEU A 190 -8.94 -21.75 3.86
C LEU A 190 -8.13 -22.52 4.90
N GLU A 191 -6.83 -22.31 4.88
CA GLU A 191 -5.92 -22.70 5.95
C GLU A 191 -5.33 -21.44 6.56
N ILE A 192 -5.39 -21.32 7.89
CA ILE A 192 -4.69 -20.27 8.62
C ILE A 192 -3.67 -20.92 9.55
N VAL A 193 -2.41 -20.53 9.43
CA VAL A 193 -1.34 -20.91 10.33
C VAL A 193 -0.98 -19.71 11.19
N HIS A 194 -1.35 -19.75 12.46
CA HIS A 194 -0.95 -18.75 13.43
C HIS A 194 0.44 -19.08 13.97
N VAL A 195 1.35 -18.10 13.86
CA VAL A 195 2.71 -18.19 14.37
C VAL A 195 2.87 -17.15 15.47
N LEU A 196 3.23 -17.60 16.68
CA LEU A 196 3.39 -16.72 17.84
C LEU A 196 4.81 -16.79 18.38
N ASP A 197 5.36 -15.66 18.83
CA ASP A 197 6.68 -15.66 19.47
C ASP A 197 6.68 -16.50 20.76
N ASP A 198 5.55 -16.52 21.48
CA ASP A 198 5.37 -17.15 22.79
C ASP A 198 4.64 -18.51 22.75
N ALA A 199 4.43 -19.10 21.56
CA ALA A 199 3.77 -20.40 21.46
C ALA A 199 4.61 -21.55 22.04
N ALA A 200 3.92 -22.67 22.35
CA ALA A 200 4.51 -23.91 22.85
C ALA A 200 5.52 -24.51 21.86
N GLU A 201 6.52 -25.25 22.37
CA GLU A 201 7.66 -25.75 21.59
C GLU A 201 7.29 -26.70 20.44
N ASP A 202 6.15 -27.37 20.53
CA ASP A 202 5.65 -28.32 19.55
C ASP A 202 4.85 -27.66 18.40
N THR A 203 4.79 -26.33 18.37
CA THR A 203 4.11 -25.55 17.32
C THR A 203 5.07 -24.66 16.54
N TYR A 204 4.61 -24.10 15.42
CA TYR A 204 5.34 -23.05 14.72
C TYR A 204 5.43 -21.80 15.61
N ARG A 205 6.64 -21.49 16.10
CA ARG A 205 6.88 -20.42 17.07
C ARG A 205 8.09 -19.56 16.72
N GLY A 206 8.07 -18.33 17.24
CA GLY A 206 9.16 -17.37 17.10
C GLY A 206 8.96 -16.35 15.99
N PRO A 207 9.88 -15.37 15.87
CA PRO A 207 9.80 -14.35 14.84
C PRO A 207 9.90 -14.98 13.45
N CYS A 208 9.36 -14.28 12.45
CA CYS A 208 9.52 -14.68 11.05
C CYS A 208 11.02 -14.76 10.70
N SER A 209 11.53 -15.99 10.57
CA SER A 209 12.92 -16.30 10.30
C SER A 209 13.02 -17.18 9.05
N LYS A 210 14.22 -17.25 8.45
CA LYS A 210 14.45 -18.02 7.24
C LYS A 210 14.04 -19.48 7.39
N ASP A 211 14.48 -20.11 8.47
CA ASP A 211 14.19 -21.52 8.74
C ASP A 211 12.71 -21.76 8.96
N LEU A 212 12.05 -20.91 9.75
CA LEU A 212 10.63 -21.05 10.05
C LEU A 212 9.77 -20.85 8.80
N LEU A 213 10.02 -19.78 8.03
CA LEU A 213 9.25 -19.52 6.83
C LEU A 213 9.52 -20.58 5.76
N THR A 214 10.76 -21.07 5.61
CA THR A 214 11.05 -22.19 4.70
C THR A 214 10.24 -23.42 5.06
N LYS A 215 10.24 -23.82 6.34
CA LYS A 215 9.42 -24.94 6.86
C LYS A 215 7.93 -24.73 6.65
N LEU A 216 7.43 -23.51 6.88
CA LEU A 216 6.04 -23.19 6.64
C LEU A 216 5.67 -23.29 5.17
N LEU A 217 6.59 -22.98 4.25
CA LEU A 217 6.33 -23.10 2.81
C LEU A 217 6.50 -24.54 2.29
N GLU A 218 7.25 -25.41 2.97
CA GLU A 218 7.44 -26.82 2.58
C GLU A 218 6.11 -27.58 2.36
N GLY A 219 6.09 -28.45 1.35
CA GLY A 219 4.91 -29.26 1.01
C GLY A 219 3.71 -28.51 0.41
N ARG A 220 3.71 -27.18 0.37
CA ARG A 220 2.61 -26.39 -0.17
C ARG A 220 2.61 -26.36 -1.70
N ALA A 221 1.41 -26.40 -2.28
CA ALA A 221 1.21 -26.21 -3.72
C ALA A 221 1.58 -24.79 -4.14
N ASN A 222 2.08 -24.62 -5.36
CA ASN A 222 2.53 -23.32 -5.88
C ASN A 222 1.37 -22.32 -5.95
N PRO A 223 1.45 -21.18 -5.23
CA PRO A 223 0.51 -20.09 -5.42
C PRO A 223 0.76 -19.38 -6.75
N ASP A 224 -0.28 -18.89 -7.43
CA ASP A 224 -0.11 -17.93 -8.53
C ASP A 224 -0.06 -16.48 -8.02
N LEU A 225 -0.62 -16.21 -6.85
CA LEU A 225 -0.52 -14.92 -6.17
C LEU A 225 -0.11 -15.04 -4.71
N VAL A 226 0.85 -14.21 -4.31
CA VAL A 226 1.28 -14.03 -2.92
C VAL A 226 1.02 -12.61 -2.47
N GLY A 227 0.21 -12.43 -1.42
CA GLY A 227 -0.05 -11.14 -0.79
C GLY A 227 0.72 -11.00 0.52
N MET A 228 1.43 -9.89 0.73
CA MET A 228 2.20 -9.65 1.95
C MET A 228 1.85 -8.29 2.57
N CYS A 229 1.63 -8.26 3.88
CA CYS A 229 1.45 -7.02 4.63
C CYS A 229 1.92 -7.19 6.07
N GLY A 230 2.86 -6.37 6.52
CA GLY A 230 3.45 -6.47 7.85
C GLY A 230 4.70 -5.61 8.01
N PRO A 231 5.53 -5.88 9.04
CA PRO A 231 6.82 -5.21 9.21
C PRO A 231 7.74 -5.41 8.00
N GLN A 232 8.44 -4.35 7.58
CA GLN A 232 9.29 -4.38 6.37
C GLN A 232 10.32 -5.53 6.36
N PRO A 233 11.07 -5.81 7.45
CA PRO A 233 12.02 -6.92 7.47
C PRO A 233 11.37 -8.30 7.23
N MET A 234 10.14 -8.48 7.69
CA MET A 234 9.38 -9.72 7.46
C MET A 234 8.99 -9.83 5.98
N MET A 235 8.48 -8.76 5.38
CA MET A 235 8.06 -8.77 3.97
C MET A 235 9.24 -8.99 3.03
N ASP A 236 10.41 -8.38 3.30
CA ASP A 236 11.60 -8.56 2.47
C ASP A 236 12.10 -10.00 2.50
N LEU A 237 12.19 -10.61 3.69
CA LEU A 237 12.53 -12.02 3.85
C LEU A 237 11.50 -12.94 3.17
N ALA A 238 10.21 -12.63 3.33
CA ALA A 238 9.15 -13.41 2.73
C ALA A 238 9.20 -13.36 1.20
N ARG A 239 9.43 -12.19 0.62
CA ARG A 239 9.61 -12.00 -0.82
C ARG A 239 10.77 -12.84 -1.35
N GLU A 240 11.94 -12.77 -0.70
CA GLU A 240 13.12 -13.56 -1.08
C GLU A 240 12.80 -15.07 -1.14
N LEU A 241 12.22 -15.60 -0.06
CA LEU A 241 11.98 -17.04 0.07
C LEU A 241 10.85 -17.55 -0.83
N VAL A 242 9.81 -16.75 -1.02
CA VAL A 242 8.71 -17.06 -1.94
C VAL A 242 9.21 -17.13 -3.38
N ILE A 243 10.04 -16.17 -3.82
CA ILE A 243 10.64 -16.18 -5.16
C ILE A 243 11.60 -17.36 -5.29
N ALA A 244 12.44 -17.61 -4.29
CA ALA A 244 13.39 -18.73 -4.32
C ALA A 244 12.69 -20.09 -4.43
N LYS A 245 11.53 -20.24 -3.78
CA LYS A 245 10.78 -21.50 -3.76
C LYS A 245 9.90 -21.70 -4.99
N TYR A 246 9.10 -20.69 -5.36
CA TYR A 246 8.04 -20.83 -6.36
C TYR A 246 8.40 -20.23 -7.72
N GLY A 247 9.52 -19.50 -7.82
CA GLY A 247 9.93 -18.84 -9.04
C GLY A 247 9.00 -17.68 -9.41
N LYS A 248 8.38 -17.77 -10.59
CA LYS A 248 7.53 -16.70 -11.12
C LYS A 248 6.12 -16.76 -10.50
N VAL A 249 5.92 -16.00 -9.43
CA VAL A 249 4.63 -15.76 -8.79
C VAL A 249 4.26 -14.27 -8.84
N GLN A 250 2.98 -13.94 -8.89
CA GLN A 250 2.55 -12.56 -8.74
C GLN A 250 2.67 -12.16 -7.27
N ILE A 251 3.35 -11.06 -6.97
CA ILE A 251 3.51 -10.55 -5.62
C ILE A 251 2.71 -9.26 -5.49
N LEU A 252 1.84 -9.20 -4.47
CA LEU A 252 1.16 -8.00 -4.02
C LEU A 252 1.67 -7.65 -2.63
N GLU A 253 1.96 -6.37 -2.40
CA GLU A 253 2.47 -5.91 -1.10
C GLU A 253 1.77 -4.63 -0.69
N GLU A 254 1.45 -4.55 0.60
CA GLU A 254 0.97 -3.34 1.24
C GLU A 254 1.93 -3.01 2.38
N LYS A 255 2.64 -1.90 2.25
CA LYS A 255 3.57 -1.40 3.27
C LYS A 255 2.78 -0.51 4.22
N PHE A 256 3.02 -0.58 5.53
CA PHE A 256 2.39 0.33 6.53
C PHE A 256 3.38 1.36 7.11
N SER A 257 4.66 1.12 6.94
CA SER A 257 5.74 2.03 7.32
C SER A 257 6.82 1.95 6.26
N VAL A 258 7.33 3.09 5.81
CA VAL A 258 8.62 3.16 5.13
C VAL A 258 9.69 3.44 6.17
N SER A 259 10.69 2.56 6.25
CA SER A 259 11.95 2.88 6.89
C SER A 259 12.52 4.12 6.24
N HIS A 260 12.93 5.08 7.07
CA HIS A 260 13.67 6.25 6.62
C HIS A 260 15.14 5.82 6.63
N ASP A 261 15.62 5.24 5.53
CA ASP A 261 17.03 4.89 5.45
C ASP A 261 17.86 6.19 5.41
N ASP A 262 18.82 6.31 6.34
CA ASP A 262 19.85 7.35 6.35
C ASP A 262 21.04 6.97 5.43
N GLY A 263 20.82 6.05 4.49
CA GLY A 263 21.86 5.37 3.71
C GLY A 263 22.32 6.14 2.47
N GLY A 264 23.06 7.23 2.66
CA GLY A 264 23.73 7.96 1.58
C GLY A 264 25.24 8.10 1.76
N SER A 265 25.92 8.48 0.67
CA SER A 265 27.38 8.61 0.58
C SER A 265 28.00 9.74 1.43
N GLY A 266 27.31 10.21 2.47
CA GLY A 266 27.66 11.39 3.28
C GLY A 266 27.42 12.74 2.59
N ALA A 267 27.02 12.75 1.31
CA ALA A 267 26.68 13.98 0.60
C ALA A 267 25.40 14.60 1.16
N THR A 268 25.33 15.94 1.17
CA THR A 268 24.15 16.69 1.59
C THR A 268 23.76 17.66 0.47
N PHE A 269 22.51 17.61 0.07
CA PHE A 269 21.91 18.46 -0.95
C PHE A 269 21.06 19.54 -0.30
N GLN A 270 20.91 20.68 -0.98
CA GLN A 270 19.99 21.72 -0.55
C GLN A 270 18.70 21.65 -1.36
N VAL A 271 17.58 21.39 -0.69
CA VAL A 271 16.26 21.39 -1.32
C VAL A 271 15.55 22.69 -0.95
N GLU A 272 15.14 23.45 -1.96
CA GLU A 272 14.35 24.68 -1.79
C GLU A 272 12.87 24.36 -2.04
N PHE A 273 12.03 24.54 -1.01
CA PHE A 273 10.58 24.41 -1.14
C PHE A 273 9.94 25.79 -1.34
N VAL A 274 9.31 25.98 -2.49
CA VAL A 274 8.68 27.23 -2.93
C VAL A 274 7.16 27.13 -2.75
N GLN A 275 6.56 27.98 -1.91
CA GLN A 275 5.12 28.01 -1.69
C GLN A 275 4.64 29.44 -1.40
N GLY A 276 3.58 29.87 -2.10
CA GLY A 276 2.89 31.14 -1.83
C GLY A 276 3.78 32.39 -1.97
N GLY A 277 4.75 32.36 -2.89
CA GLY A 277 5.71 33.45 -3.09
C GLY A 277 6.86 33.50 -2.08
N SER A 278 6.92 32.56 -1.14
CA SER A 278 8.04 32.36 -0.21
C SER A 278 8.81 31.09 -0.56
N SER A 279 10.07 31.01 -0.17
CA SER A 279 10.83 29.77 -0.23
C SER A 279 11.62 29.52 1.05
N LYS A 280 11.77 28.23 1.39
CA LYS A 280 12.60 27.79 2.51
C LYS A 280 13.48 26.64 2.05
N SER A 281 14.78 26.79 2.27
CA SER A 281 15.75 25.74 1.97
C SER A 281 16.03 24.89 3.20
N PHE A 282 16.24 23.60 2.97
CA PHE A 282 16.60 22.65 4.01
C PHE A 282 17.57 21.59 3.48
N PRO A 283 18.49 21.11 4.33
CA PRO A 283 19.44 20.08 3.95
C PRO A 283 18.74 18.72 3.86
N VAL A 284 19.08 17.95 2.82
CA VAL A 284 18.65 16.56 2.64
C VAL A 284 19.90 15.72 2.41
N LYS A 285 20.13 14.69 3.22
CA LYS A 285 21.25 13.77 2.99
C LYS A 285 20.97 12.93 1.74
N ASP A 286 22.03 12.50 1.07
CA ASP A 286 21.89 11.45 0.06
C ASP A 286 21.18 10.22 0.67
N GLY A 287 20.34 9.55 -0.11
CA GLY A 287 19.48 8.45 0.37
C GLY A 287 18.32 8.85 1.30
N GLU A 288 18.33 10.04 1.91
CA GLU A 288 17.26 10.49 2.80
C GLU A 288 16.01 10.91 2.00
N HIS A 289 14.84 10.50 2.48
CA HIS A 289 13.57 10.94 1.89
C HIS A 289 13.35 12.45 2.11
N VAL A 290 12.98 13.17 1.05
CA VAL A 290 12.82 14.63 1.08
C VAL A 290 11.81 15.08 2.14
N LEU A 291 10.71 14.35 2.33
CA LEU A 291 9.71 14.64 3.38
C LEU A 291 10.28 14.53 4.80
N ALA A 292 11.16 13.55 5.03
CA ALA A 292 11.77 13.33 6.34
C ALA A 292 12.68 14.51 6.71
N ALA A 293 13.54 14.90 5.77
CA ALA A 293 14.43 16.04 5.92
C ALA A 293 13.67 17.36 6.12
N ALA A 294 12.59 17.58 5.35
CA ALA A 294 11.73 18.74 5.51
C ALA A 294 11.15 18.83 6.93
N ARG A 295 10.66 17.72 7.49
CA ARG A 295 10.15 17.67 8.86
C ARG A 295 11.23 17.96 9.90
N LYS A 296 12.43 17.41 9.75
CA LYS A 296 13.59 17.73 10.61
C LYS A 296 13.91 19.23 10.60
N ALA A 297 13.70 19.90 9.46
CA ALA A 297 13.86 21.35 9.30
C ALA A 297 12.62 22.18 9.72
N GLY A 298 11.60 21.55 10.30
CA GLY A 298 10.36 22.21 10.74
C GLY A 298 9.47 22.70 9.61
N LEU A 299 9.55 22.09 8.41
CA LEU A 299 8.64 22.33 7.30
C LEU A 299 7.48 21.35 7.33
N ASN A 300 6.27 21.87 7.20
CA ASN A 300 5.05 21.07 7.13
C ASN A 300 4.61 20.89 5.67
N MET A 301 5.20 19.90 5.00
CA MET A 301 4.78 19.50 3.66
C MET A 301 3.56 18.59 3.72
N SER A 302 2.70 18.66 2.70
CA SER A 302 1.54 17.77 2.58
C SER A 302 1.99 16.31 2.51
N ALA A 303 1.41 15.46 3.36
CA ALA A 303 1.70 14.03 3.42
C ALA A 303 0.46 13.25 3.85
N GLY A 304 0.41 11.97 3.44
CA GLY A 304 -0.73 11.07 3.67
C GLY A 304 -0.27 9.68 4.10
N CYS A 305 -0.23 8.74 3.15
CA CYS A 305 0.16 7.35 3.40
C CYS A 305 1.65 7.20 3.76
N GLU A 306 2.47 8.15 3.29
CA GLU A 306 3.92 8.15 3.42
C GLU A 306 4.65 6.99 2.73
N MET A 307 3.98 5.99 2.15
CA MET A 307 4.63 4.92 1.37
C MET A 307 4.53 5.08 -0.16
N GLY A 308 4.28 6.29 -0.65
CA GLY A 308 4.20 6.54 -2.09
C GLY A 308 2.94 5.98 -2.77
N ALA A 309 1.90 5.62 -2.01
CA ALA A 309 0.68 4.98 -2.52
C ALA A 309 -0.53 5.92 -2.75
N CYS A 310 -0.53 7.13 -2.17
CA CYS A 310 -1.71 8.02 -2.17
C CYS A 310 -1.53 9.35 -2.91
N GLY A 311 -0.33 9.69 -3.37
CA GLY A 311 -0.05 10.92 -4.13
C GLY A 311 -0.16 12.25 -3.36
N VAL A 312 -0.57 12.26 -2.09
CA VAL A 312 -0.76 13.50 -1.30
C VAL A 312 0.52 14.31 -1.12
N CYS A 313 1.68 13.65 -1.11
CA CYS A 313 2.99 14.31 -1.02
C CYS A 313 3.58 14.70 -2.38
N ARG A 314 2.75 14.73 -3.43
CA ARG A 314 3.21 15.09 -4.77
C ARG A 314 3.69 16.55 -4.80
N VAL A 315 4.85 16.73 -5.40
CA VAL A 315 5.45 18.04 -5.68
C VAL A 315 5.80 18.14 -7.16
N LYS A 316 5.91 19.36 -7.68
CA LYS A 316 6.53 19.63 -8.96
C LYS A 316 8.01 19.95 -8.73
N VAL A 317 8.90 19.26 -9.44
CA VAL A 317 10.33 19.56 -9.46
C VAL A 317 10.57 20.67 -10.49
N LEU A 318 10.96 21.84 -10.00
CA LEU A 318 11.23 23.03 -10.81
C LEU A 318 12.64 23.00 -11.41
N SER A 319 13.59 22.42 -10.67
CA SER A 319 14.97 22.19 -11.11
C SER A 319 15.63 21.10 -10.28
N GLY A 320 16.58 20.37 -10.86
CA GLY A 320 17.21 19.22 -10.21
C GLY A 320 16.37 17.94 -10.37
N GLU A 321 16.67 16.92 -9.58
CA GLU A 321 16.04 15.61 -9.69
C GLU A 321 15.70 15.02 -8.32
N ILE A 322 14.51 14.44 -8.22
CA ILE A 322 14.09 13.59 -7.11
C ILE A 322 13.79 12.22 -7.70
N GLN A 323 14.57 11.21 -7.32
CA GLN A 323 14.33 9.83 -7.71
C GLN A 323 13.20 9.25 -6.84
N VAL A 324 12.20 8.67 -7.49
CA VAL A 324 11.05 8.02 -6.86
C VAL A 324 11.06 6.53 -7.24
N PRO A 325 10.73 5.61 -6.32
CA PRO A 325 10.59 4.19 -6.65
C PRO A 325 9.63 3.92 -7.81
N ASP A 326 9.88 2.85 -8.55
CA ASP A 326 9.07 2.50 -9.72
C ASP A 326 7.64 2.09 -9.35
N ASP A 327 7.45 1.50 -8.16
CA ASP A 327 6.17 1.06 -7.59
C ASP A 327 5.33 2.21 -6.97
N ALA A 328 5.82 3.46 -7.01
CA ALA A 328 5.07 4.61 -6.52
C ALA A 328 3.82 4.91 -7.39
N CYS A 329 2.80 5.51 -6.78
CA CYS A 329 1.54 5.90 -7.43
C CYS A 329 1.65 7.11 -8.39
N LEU A 330 2.75 7.22 -9.14
CA LEU A 330 2.93 8.17 -10.23
C LEU A 330 3.04 7.43 -11.57
N SER A 331 2.27 7.88 -12.55
CA SER A 331 2.43 7.40 -13.92
C SER A 331 3.76 7.85 -14.53
N ASP A 332 4.25 7.13 -15.54
CA ASP A 332 5.46 7.51 -16.28
C ASP A 332 5.33 8.91 -16.91
N GLY A 333 4.11 9.29 -17.32
CA GLY A 333 3.81 10.63 -17.82
C GLY A 333 3.98 11.71 -16.73
N GLU A 334 3.48 11.47 -15.52
CA GLU A 334 3.67 12.39 -14.39
C GLU A 334 5.14 12.51 -13.98
N LYS A 335 5.88 11.39 -13.97
CA LYS A 335 7.33 11.40 -13.73
C LYS A 335 8.06 12.22 -14.80
N ALA A 336 7.73 12.00 -16.08
CA ALA A 336 8.30 12.75 -17.21
C ALA A 336 7.94 14.24 -17.19
N ASP A 337 6.75 14.58 -16.69
CA ASP A 337 6.35 15.96 -16.44
C ASP A 337 7.07 16.57 -15.23
N GLY A 338 7.95 15.85 -14.52
CA GLY A 338 8.71 16.36 -13.39
C GLY A 338 7.93 16.38 -12.07
N TYR A 339 6.91 15.55 -11.92
CA TYR A 339 6.28 15.31 -10.62
C TYR A 339 7.04 14.25 -9.83
N ALA A 340 7.14 14.44 -8.51
CA ALA A 340 7.78 13.50 -7.59
C ALA A 340 6.96 13.34 -6.30
N LEU A 341 7.14 12.22 -5.59
CA LEU A 341 6.54 11.97 -4.27
C LEU A 341 7.59 12.12 -3.19
N VAL A 342 7.53 13.19 -2.38
CA VAL A 342 8.61 13.47 -1.41
C VAL A 342 8.68 12.49 -0.23
N CYS A 343 7.61 11.72 0.02
CA CYS A 343 7.58 10.76 1.13
C CYS A 343 8.44 9.51 0.91
N VAL A 344 8.72 9.18 -0.36
CA VAL A 344 9.56 8.05 -0.79
C VAL A 344 10.65 8.49 -1.77
N GLY A 345 10.71 9.79 -2.08
CA GLY A 345 11.63 10.36 -3.06
C GLY A 345 12.94 10.79 -2.42
N THR A 346 14.06 10.45 -3.06
CA THR A 346 15.41 10.85 -2.65
C THR A 346 15.97 11.89 -3.62
N ALA A 347 16.59 12.95 -3.10
CA ALA A 347 17.21 13.97 -3.94
C ALA A 347 18.52 13.44 -4.55
N LYS A 348 18.78 13.71 -5.85
CA LYS A 348 20.04 13.36 -6.54
C LYS A 348 21.01 14.52 -6.71
N GLY A 349 20.74 15.61 -6.01
CA GLY A 349 21.41 16.89 -6.11
C GLY A 349 20.55 17.97 -5.47
N SER A 350 21.08 19.17 -5.33
CA SER A 350 20.28 20.33 -4.89
C SER A 350 19.15 20.57 -5.88
N CYS A 351 17.91 20.67 -5.39
CA CYS A 351 16.73 20.78 -6.23
C CYS A 351 15.76 21.84 -5.69
N ARG A 352 14.86 22.30 -6.55
CA ARG A 352 13.81 23.26 -6.22
C ARG A 352 12.47 22.59 -6.48
N ILE A 353 11.57 22.67 -5.52
CA ILE A 353 10.27 22.00 -5.58
C ILE A 353 9.15 22.94 -5.14
N GLU A 354 7.94 22.70 -5.65
CA GLU A 354 6.73 23.39 -5.22
C GLU A 354 5.57 22.39 -5.00
N PRO A 355 4.55 22.73 -4.20
CA PRO A 355 3.36 21.89 -4.06
C PRO A 355 2.73 21.59 -5.43
N ALA A 356 2.44 20.32 -5.70
CA ALA A 356 1.68 19.98 -6.89
C ALA A 356 0.19 20.32 -6.69
N PRO A 357 -0.51 20.81 -7.74
CA PRO A 357 -1.94 21.08 -7.69
C PRO A 357 -2.81 19.81 -7.68
#